data_AF-A0A6P8H6U9-F1
#
_entry.id   AF-A0A6P8H6U9-F1
#
_cell.length_a   1.000
_cell.length_b   1.000
_cell.length_c   1.000
_cell.angle_alpha   90.00
_cell.angle_beta   90.00
_cell.angle_gamma   90.00
#
_symmetry.space_group_name_H-M   'P 1'
#
loop_
_entity.id
_entity.type
_entity.pdbx_description
1 polymer ?
#
loop_
_entity_poly.entity_id
_entity_poly.type
_entity_poly.pdbx_seq_one_letter_code
_entity_poly.pdbx_strand_id
1 'polypeptide(L)'
;MECKTVSMTLDDLMTETDRRANQKLKEIHYFDTRNHAHGLKPSDDRENKVLSNELENRKQEVTNLKEEFLDLTNRIEELKGKKEALSKTFDERETRLDSLEEAVEQNKINQEKEKKEFNENHAKNMKKSDVVFEREIDEADRNFKKEITEIYQKNKRVNQKITTPTKENLDINYCQAYIGRVCLILQAIMYHIVLPDQFAEDYPYKVKDIEEDINDEDLLDDQERQEALKRWADLKENLRWEPSIEKTLKMLQKEGNYMANPEGLTVEEAERVAEELNKQGRLRGRTSYEKVKKIIKMWKISYTLAQSLP
;
A
#
# COMPACT_ATOMS: atom_id res chain seq x y z
N MET A 1 106.42 -8.21 -50.72
CA MET A 1 107.11 -8.89 -49.61
C MET A 1 106.51 -10.27 -49.49
N GLU A 2 107.32 -11.28 -49.78
CA GLU A 2 106.96 -12.70 -49.88
C GLU A 2 106.57 -13.25 -48.50
N CYS A 3 105.39 -13.85 -48.38
CA CYS A 3 105.05 -14.69 -47.24
C CYS A 3 105.90 -15.96 -47.30
N LYS A 4 106.99 -16.00 -46.53
CA LYS A 4 107.73 -17.24 -46.26
C LYS A 4 106.89 -18.11 -45.33
N THR A 5 106.19 -19.08 -45.89
CA THR A 5 105.58 -20.19 -45.14
C THR A 5 106.72 -21.05 -44.59
N VAL A 6 106.98 -20.94 -43.28
CA VAL A 6 107.94 -21.80 -42.59
C VAL A 6 107.29 -23.18 -42.44
N SER A 7 107.67 -24.12 -43.31
CA SER A 7 107.34 -25.53 -43.19
C SER A 7 108.14 -26.14 -42.03
N MET A 8 107.57 -26.20 -40.84
CA MET A 8 108.15 -26.95 -39.71
C MET A 8 108.00 -28.45 -39.96
N THR A 9 109.07 -29.22 -39.78
CA THR A 9 109.02 -30.68 -39.86
C THR A 9 108.35 -31.25 -38.60
N LEU A 10 107.91 -32.52 -38.65
CA LEU A 10 107.30 -33.19 -37.49
C LEU A 10 108.25 -33.19 -36.27
N ASP A 11 109.56 -33.35 -36.51
CA ASP A 11 110.59 -33.31 -35.46
C ASP A 11 110.73 -31.92 -34.82
N ASP A 12 110.59 -30.84 -35.61
CA ASP A 12 110.57 -29.46 -35.08
C ASP A 12 109.35 -29.23 -34.19
N LEU A 13 108.20 -29.81 -34.57
CA LEU A 13 106.96 -29.71 -33.79
C LEU A 13 107.06 -30.47 -32.46
N MET A 14 107.65 -31.68 -32.48
CA MET A 14 107.88 -32.47 -31.26
C MET A 14 108.86 -31.76 -30.32
N THR A 15 109.94 -31.22 -30.86
CA THR A 15 110.96 -30.50 -30.06
C THR A 15 110.38 -29.24 -29.41
N GLU A 16 109.56 -28.47 -30.14
CA GLU A 16 108.89 -27.28 -29.58
C GLU A 16 107.82 -27.65 -28.54
N THR A 17 107.16 -28.79 -28.71
CA THR A 17 106.19 -29.31 -27.73
C THR A 17 106.88 -29.75 -26.45
N ASP A 18 107.99 -30.47 -26.55
CA ASP A 18 108.82 -30.84 -25.39
C ASP A 18 109.42 -29.62 -24.71
N ARG A 19 109.83 -28.60 -25.46
CA ARG A 19 110.30 -27.33 -24.90
C ARG A 19 109.21 -26.63 -24.09
N ARG A 20 107.98 -26.56 -24.61
CA ARG A 20 106.83 -25.98 -23.88
C ARG A 20 106.45 -26.80 -22.65
N ALA A 21 106.45 -28.13 -22.76
CA ALA A 21 106.15 -29.02 -21.65
C ALA A 21 107.16 -28.82 -20.50
N ASN A 22 108.45 -28.78 -20.83
CA ASN A 22 109.51 -28.52 -19.86
C ASN A 22 109.44 -27.10 -19.25
N GLN A 23 109.01 -26.10 -20.02
CA GLN A 23 108.79 -24.75 -19.52
C GLN A 23 107.64 -24.71 -18.50
N LYS A 24 106.51 -25.38 -18.79
CA LYS A 24 105.40 -25.51 -17.84
C LYS A 24 105.78 -26.31 -16.58
N LEU A 25 106.57 -27.37 -16.72
CA LEU A 25 107.08 -28.13 -15.56
C LEU A 25 107.97 -27.27 -14.66
N LYS A 26 108.80 -26.39 -15.23
CA LYS A 26 109.59 -25.42 -14.46
C LYS A 26 108.72 -24.39 -13.75
N GLU A 27 107.65 -23.91 -14.40
CA GLU A 27 106.68 -22.99 -13.77
C GLU A 27 105.93 -23.65 -12.61
N ILE A 28 105.48 -24.91 -12.77
CA ILE A 28 104.85 -25.69 -11.69
C ILE A 28 105.84 -25.91 -10.55
N HIS A 29 107.07 -26.34 -10.84
CA HIS A 29 108.09 -26.54 -9.82
C HIS A 29 108.42 -25.23 -9.09
N TYR A 30 108.49 -24.09 -9.80
CA TYR A 30 108.69 -22.77 -9.19
C TYR A 30 107.50 -22.36 -8.31
N PHE A 31 106.27 -22.69 -8.70
CA PHE A 31 105.08 -22.43 -7.89
C PHE A 31 105.07 -23.28 -6.61
N ASP A 32 105.40 -24.57 -6.71
CA ASP A 32 105.48 -25.47 -5.56
C ASP A 32 106.64 -25.10 -4.62
N THR A 33 107.83 -24.78 -5.16
CA THR A 33 108.95 -24.31 -4.33
C THR A 33 108.68 -22.94 -3.72
N ARG A 34 107.94 -22.04 -4.38
CA ARG A 34 107.52 -20.76 -3.79
C ARG A 34 106.48 -20.95 -2.67
N ASN A 35 105.56 -21.90 -2.82
CA ASN A 35 104.58 -22.24 -1.80
C ASN A 35 105.17 -23.06 -0.64
N HIS A 36 106.28 -23.76 -0.85
CA HIS A 36 107.04 -24.44 0.21
C HIS A 36 108.08 -23.55 0.90
N ALA A 37 108.68 -22.58 0.18
CA ALA A 37 109.66 -21.64 0.75
C ALA A 37 109.01 -20.46 1.49
N HIS A 38 107.79 -20.05 1.11
CA HIS A 38 106.94 -19.21 1.93
C HIS A 38 106.01 -20.11 2.74
N GLY A 39 106.48 -20.56 3.90
CA GLY A 39 105.66 -21.28 4.85
C GLY A 39 104.30 -20.59 5.00
N LEU A 40 103.24 -21.28 4.56
CA LEU A 40 101.88 -20.96 4.95
C LEU A 40 101.87 -20.97 6.48
N LYS A 41 101.87 -19.78 7.08
CA LYS A 41 101.53 -19.61 8.49
C LYS A 41 100.18 -20.33 8.68
N PRO A 42 99.99 -21.10 9.77
CA PRO A 42 98.64 -21.51 10.15
C PRO A 42 97.85 -20.21 10.34
N SER A 43 96.88 -19.95 9.48
CA SER A 43 95.86 -18.94 9.75
C SER A 43 95.19 -19.31 11.07
N ASP A 44 95.06 -18.37 12.01
CA ASP A 44 94.57 -18.61 13.36
C ASP A 44 93.25 -19.40 13.33
N ASP A 45 93.20 -20.56 14.01
CA ASP A 45 92.02 -21.44 14.11
C ASP A 45 90.72 -20.70 14.52
N ARG A 46 90.85 -19.53 15.16
CA ARG A 46 89.72 -18.65 15.51
C ARG A 46 89.08 -17.98 14.30
N GLU A 47 89.86 -17.45 13.35
CA GLU A 47 89.32 -16.79 12.16
C GLU A 47 88.60 -17.80 11.25
N ASN A 48 89.19 -18.98 11.06
CA ASN A 48 88.56 -20.05 10.29
C ASN A 48 87.24 -20.52 10.94
N LYS A 49 87.17 -20.58 12.28
CA LYS A 49 85.95 -20.95 13.00
C LYS A 49 84.86 -19.88 12.90
N VAL A 50 85.22 -18.59 12.94
CA VAL A 50 84.28 -17.47 12.75
C VAL A 50 83.73 -17.46 11.32
N LEU A 51 84.60 -17.61 10.31
CA LEU A 51 84.18 -17.70 8.92
C LEU A 51 83.30 -18.93 8.65
N SER A 52 83.60 -20.07 9.27
CA SER A 52 82.76 -21.27 9.16
C SER A 52 81.36 -21.06 9.73
N ASN A 53 81.24 -20.38 10.87
CA ASN A 53 79.93 -20.07 11.47
C ASN A 53 79.15 -19.06 10.62
N GLU A 54 79.81 -18.04 10.08
CA GLU A 54 79.16 -17.04 9.22
C GLU A 54 78.69 -17.66 7.90
N LEU A 55 79.49 -18.57 7.32
CA LEU A 55 79.11 -19.35 6.14
C LEU A 55 77.85 -20.19 6.42
N GLU A 56 77.78 -20.84 7.58
CA GLU A 56 76.64 -21.68 7.95
C GLU A 56 75.37 -20.86 8.19
N ASN A 57 75.49 -19.71 8.86
CA ASN A 57 74.38 -18.77 9.02
C ASN A 57 73.87 -18.25 7.67
N ARG A 58 74.77 -17.87 6.76
CA ARG A 58 74.40 -17.44 5.40
C ARG A 58 73.75 -18.57 4.59
N LYS A 59 74.18 -19.82 4.75
CA LYS A 59 73.51 -20.97 4.12
C LYS A 59 72.08 -21.16 4.65
N GLN A 60 71.88 -20.99 5.95
CA GLN A 60 70.55 -21.08 6.53
C GLN A 60 69.65 -19.95 6.03
N GLU A 61 70.15 -18.72 5.96
CA GLU A 61 69.44 -17.57 5.40
C GLU A 61 69.05 -17.81 3.93
N VAL A 62 69.97 -18.33 3.11
CA VAL A 62 69.67 -18.70 1.71
C VAL A 62 68.60 -19.79 1.63
N THR A 63 68.59 -20.75 2.56
CA THR A 63 67.55 -21.79 2.60
C THR A 63 66.19 -21.19 2.93
N ASN A 64 66.11 -20.36 3.98
CA ASN A 64 64.87 -19.70 4.38
C ASN A 64 64.31 -18.81 3.26
N LEU A 65 65.17 -18.01 2.61
CA LEU A 65 64.77 -17.16 1.49
C LEU A 65 64.27 -17.96 0.27
N LYS A 66 64.81 -19.18 0.04
CA LYS A 66 64.31 -20.07 -1.01
C LYS A 66 62.93 -20.62 -0.68
N GLU A 67 62.67 -20.96 0.58
CA GLU A 67 61.36 -21.41 1.04
C GLU A 67 60.31 -20.29 0.91
N GLU A 68 60.63 -19.07 1.35
CA GLU A 68 59.77 -17.90 1.18
C GLU A 68 59.51 -17.59 -0.30
N PHE A 69 60.54 -17.67 -1.15
CA PHE A 69 60.39 -17.44 -2.58
C PHE A 69 59.46 -18.46 -3.22
N LEU A 70 59.53 -19.73 -2.81
CA LEU A 70 58.63 -20.78 -3.29
C LEU A 70 57.18 -20.51 -2.86
N ASP A 71 56.96 -20.14 -1.60
CA ASP A 71 55.63 -19.82 -1.07
C ASP A 71 55.01 -18.62 -1.78
N LEU A 72 55.77 -17.53 -1.95
CA LEU A 72 55.34 -16.34 -2.69
C LEU A 72 55.01 -16.68 -4.15
N THR A 73 55.79 -17.54 -4.79
CA THR A 73 55.53 -17.99 -6.17
C THR A 73 54.21 -18.74 -6.26
N ASN A 74 53.97 -19.70 -5.35
CA ASN A 74 52.72 -20.45 -5.29
C ASN A 74 51.52 -19.52 -5.04
N ARG A 75 51.69 -18.53 -4.14
CA ARG A 75 50.62 -17.57 -3.83
C ARG A 75 50.29 -16.68 -5.02
N ILE A 76 51.28 -16.26 -5.80
CA ILE A 76 51.07 -15.50 -7.03
C ILE A 76 50.28 -16.32 -8.05
N GLU A 77 50.58 -17.62 -8.19
CA GLU A 77 49.86 -18.51 -9.10
C GLU A 77 48.39 -18.70 -8.66
N GLU A 78 48.16 -18.92 -7.37
CA GLU A 78 46.80 -19.03 -6.82
C GLU A 78 45.99 -17.74 -7.04
N LEU A 79 46.59 -16.57 -6.80
CA LEU A 79 45.94 -15.29 -7.02
C LEU A 79 45.62 -15.03 -8.50
N LYS A 80 46.50 -15.46 -9.42
CA LYS A 80 46.22 -15.40 -10.86
C LYS A 80 45.01 -16.27 -11.23
N GLY A 81 44.95 -17.51 -10.71
CA GLY A 81 43.80 -18.39 -10.93
C GLY A 81 42.49 -17.80 -10.40
N LYS A 82 42.51 -17.22 -9.18
CA LYS A 82 41.34 -16.53 -8.61
C LYS A 82 40.92 -15.32 -9.42
N LYS A 83 41.87 -14.53 -9.94
CA LYS A 83 41.57 -13.38 -10.80
C LYS A 83 40.88 -13.81 -12.09
N GLU A 84 41.36 -14.88 -12.73
CA GLU A 84 40.76 -15.40 -13.96
C GLU A 84 39.33 -15.93 -13.70
N ALA A 85 39.15 -16.70 -12.62
CA ALA A 85 37.82 -17.19 -12.23
C ALA A 85 36.85 -16.03 -11.96
N LEU A 86 37.30 -15.00 -11.23
CA LEU A 86 36.48 -13.83 -10.94
C LEU A 86 36.10 -13.08 -12.23
N SER A 87 37.03 -12.92 -13.17
CA SER A 87 36.75 -12.31 -14.48
C SER A 87 35.65 -13.06 -15.22
N LYS A 88 35.74 -14.39 -15.33
CA LYS A 88 34.71 -15.20 -16.00
C LYS A 88 33.34 -15.03 -15.35
N THR A 89 33.28 -15.05 -14.01
CA THR A 89 32.01 -14.85 -13.30
C THR A 89 31.45 -13.44 -13.44
N PHE A 90 32.31 -12.44 -13.67
CA PHE A 90 31.90 -11.07 -13.93
C PHE A 90 31.26 -10.97 -15.32
N ASP A 91 31.94 -11.50 -16.34
CA ASP A 91 31.46 -11.50 -17.74
C ASP A 91 30.11 -12.25 -17.87
N GLU A 92 29.97 -13.39 -17.18
CA GLU A 92 28.70 -14.14 -17.11
C GLU A 92 27.56 -13.34 -16.47
N ARG A 93 27.87 -12.59 -15.41
CA ARG A 93 26.88 -11.74 -14.72
C ARG A 93 26.49 -10.52 -15.54
N GLU A 94 27.43 -9.91 -16.23
CA GLU A 94 27.20 -8.78 -17.13
C GLU A 94 26.25 -9.20 -18.27
N THR A 95 26.54 -10.33 -18.93
CA THR A 95 25.67 -10.89 -19.98
C THR A 95 24.25 -11.19 -19.47
N ARG A 96 24.14 -11.72 -18.24
CA ARG A 96 22.83 -11.98 -17.62
C ARG A 96 22.09 -10.69 -17.28
N LEU A 97 22.80 -9.65 -16.89
CA LEU A 97 22.22 -8.34 -16.58
C LEU A 97 21.64 -7.72 -17.85
N ASP A 98 22.39 -7.72 -18.95
CA ASP A 98 21.91 -7.22 -20.25
C ASP A 98 20.63 -7.94 -20.69
N SER A 99 20.60 -9.27 -20.59
CA SER A 99 19.41 -10.07 -20.95
C SER A 99 18.21 -9.77 -20.05
N LEU A 100 18.43 -9.48 -18.76
CA LEU A 100 17.36 -9.11 -17.84
C LEU A 100 16.84 -7.69 -18.14
N GLU A 101 17.71 -6.75 -18.48
CA GLU A 101 17.31 -5.40 -18.87
C GLU A 101 16.42 -5.42 -20.12
N GLU A 102 16.80 -6.19 -21.14
CA GLU A 102 15.97 -6.40 -22.34
C GLU A 102 14.61 -7.01 -22.00
N ALA A 103 14.58 -8.04 -21.14
CA ALA A 103 13.34 -8.69 -20.72
C ALA A 103 12.40 -7.74 -19.95
N VAL A 104 12.96 -6.88 -19.09
CA VAL A 104 12.20 -5.89 -18.32
C VAL A 104 11.58 -4.85 -19.27
N GLU A 105 12.34 -4.33 -20.23
CA GLU A 105 11.83 -3.34 -21.18
C GLU A 105 10.73 -3.94 -22.07
N GLN A 106 10.92 -5.17 -22.55
CA GLN A 106 9.90 -5.86 -23.34
C GLN A 106 8.62 -6.13 -22.53
N ASN A 107 8.75 -6.47 -21.24
CA ASN A 107 7.60 -6.68 -20.36
C ASN A 107 6.83 -5.38 -20.12
N LYS A 108 7.53 -4.26 -19.93
CA LYS A 108 6.92 -2.93 -19.80
C LYS A 108 6.11 -2.55 -21.04
N ILE A 109 6.66 -2.77 -22.23
CA ILE A 109 5.96 -2.55 -23.51
C ILE A 109 4.70 -3.42 -23.61
N ASN A 110 4.79 -4.69 -23.21
CA ASN A 110 3.64 -5.62 -23.25
C ASN A 110 2.55 -5.20 -22.26
N GLN A 111 2.90 -4.83 -21.03
CA GLN A 111 1.94 -4.34 -20.04
C GLN A 111 1.22 -3.08 -20.52
N GLU A 112 1.91 -2.16 -21.18
CA GLU A 112 1.29 -0.95 -21.73
C GLU A 112 0.30 -1.28 -22.86
N LYS A 113 0.64 -2.25 -23.72
CA LYS A 113 -0.27 -2.74 -24.77
C LYS A 113 -1.52 -3.40 -24.17
N GLU A 114 -1.35 -4.31 -23.21
CA GLU A 114 -2.46 -4.99 -22.54
C GLU A 114 -3.37 -4.00 -21.82
N LYS A 115 -2.81 -3.01 -21.11
CA LYS A 115 -3.57 -1.96 -20.44
C LYS A 115 -4.39 -1.13 -21.43
N LYS A 116 -3.82 -0.80 -22.59
CA LYS A 116 -4.51 -0.06 -23.64
C LYS A 116 -5.67 -0.88 -24.23
N GLU A 117 -5.43 -2.15 -24.54
CA GLU A 117 -6.45 -3.06 -25.06
C GLU A 117 -7.60 -3.27 -24.07
N PHE A 118 -7.27 -3.46 -22.78
CA PHE A 118 -8.25 -3.55 -21.70
C PHE A 118 -9.13 -2.31 -21.63
N ASN A 119 -8.53 -1.11 -21.63
CA ASN A 119 -9.26 0.15 -21.59
C ASN A 119 -10.18 0.33 -22.80
N GLU A 120 -9.70 0.00 -24.00
CA GLU A 120 -10.52 0.08 -25.23
C GLU A 120 -11.71 -0.88 -25.19
N ASN A 121 -11.51 -2.10 -24.71
CA ASN A 121 -12.57 -3.09 -24.58
C ASN A 121 -13.59 -2.69 -23.49
N HIS A 122 -13.09 -2.21 -22.34
CA HIS A 122 -13.93 -1.69 -21.26
C HIS A 122 -14.80 -0.53 -21.73
N ALA A 123 -14.23 0.45 -22.44
CA ALA A 123 -14.98 1.57 -23.00
C ALA A 123 -16.05 1.13 -24.02
N LYS A 124 -15.75 0.14 -24.86
CA LYS A 124 -16.74 -0.43 -25.80
C LYS A 124 -17.88 -1.14 -25.07
N ASN A 125 -17.58 -1.87 -23.99
CA ASN A 125 -18.59 -2.58 -23.21
C ASN A 125 -19.48 -1.63 -22.41
N MET A 126 -18.91 -0.57 -21.81
CA MET A 126 -19.70 0.48 -21.15
C MET A 126 -20.69 1.14 -22.11
N LYS A 127 -20.22 1.58 -23.29
CA LYS A 127 -21.11 2.16 -24.31
C LYS A 127 -22.23 1.23 -24.74
N LYS A 128 -21.96 -0.07 -24.88
CA LYS A 128 -23.00 -1.07 -25.19
C LYS A 128 -24.00 -1.20 -24.04
N SER A 129 -23.53 -1.22 -22.80
CA SER A 129 -24.37 -1.29 -21.62
C SER A 129 -25.28 -0.07 -21.51
N ASP A 130 -24.73 1.14 -21.69
CA ASP A 130 -25.50 2.40 -21.65
C ASP A 130 -26.64 2.36 -22.67
N VAL A 131 -26.37 1.97 -23.91
CA VAL A 131 -27.37 1.85 -24.98
C VAL A 131 -28.45 0.80 -24.68
N VAL A 132 -28.13 -0.24 -23.91
CA VAL A 132 -29.11 -1.26 -23.47
C VAL A 132 -29.97 -0.69 -22.34
N PHE A 133 -29.35 -0.09 -21.32
CA PHE A 133 -30.05 0.53 -20.20
C PHE A 133 -30.99 1.65 -20.66
N GLU A 134 -30.54 2.50 -21.58
CA GLU A 134 -31.34 3.61 -22.12
C GLU A 134 -32.59 3.07 -22.85
N ARG A 135 -32.45 1.97 -23.60
CA ARG A 135 -33.58 1.28 -24.23
C ARG A 135 -34.56 0.68 -23.22
N GLU A 136 -34.05 0.03 -22.17
CA GLU A 136 -34.90 -0.56 -21.13
C GLU A 136 -35.66 0.50 -20.33
N ILE A 137 -35.01 1.63 -20.02
CA ILE A 137 -35.64 2.79 -19.36
C ILE A 137 -36.75 3.37 -20.25
N ASP A 138 -36.47 3.59 -21.53
CA ASP A 138 -37.45 4.12 -22.48
C ASP A 138 -38.66 3.20 -22.68
N GLU A 139 -38.45 1.88 -22.61
CA GLU A 139 -39.52 0.89 -22.69
C GLU A 139 -40.35 0.85 -21.39
N ALA A 140 -39.69 0.90 -20.24
CA ALA A 140 -40.36 0.99 -18.94
C ALA A 140 -41.20 2.28 -18.82
N ASP A 141 -40.66 3.44 -19.19
CA ASP A 141 -41.38 4.73 -19.16
C ASP A 141 -42.62 4.71 -20.07
N ARG A 142 -42.50 4.12 -21.27
CA ARG A 142 -43.64 3.92 -22.17
C ARG A 142 -44.72 3.04 -21.55
N ASN A 143 -44.33 1.95 -20.90
CA ASN A 143 -45.27 1.05 -20.22
C ASN A 143 -45.94 1.74 -19.02
N PHE A 144 -45.18 2.45 -18.19
CA PHE A 144 -45.73 3.22 -17.08
C PHE A 144 -46.69 4.31 -17.52
N LYS A 145 -46.37 5.07 -18.58
CA LYS A 145 -47.29 6.09 -19.14
C LYS A 145 -48.60 5.46 -19.60
N LYS A 146 -48.55 4.26 -20.19
CA LYS A 146 -49.74 3.52 -20.61
C LYS A 146 -50.59 3.08 -19.41
N GLU A 147 -49.97 2.47 -18.40
CA GLU A 147 -50.66 2.06 -17.16
C GLU A 147 -51.29 3.24 -16.41
N ILE A 148 -50.55 4.35 -16.26
CA ILE A 148 -51.06 5.58 -15.66
C ILE A 148 -52.29 6.08 -16.41
N THR A 149 -52.23 6.10 -17.75
CA THR A 149 -53.37 6.51 -18.58
C THR A 149 -54.58 5.60 -18.38
N GLU A 150 -54.38 4.29 -18.30
CA GLU A 150 -55.45 3.32 -18.02
C GLU A 150 -56.05 3.49 -16.62
N ILE A 151 -55.23 3.76 -15.60
CA ILE A 151 -55.67 4.06 -14.24
C ILE A 151 -56.48 5.36 -14.21
N TYR A 152 -56.00 6.42 -14.85
CA TYR A 152 -56.74 7.69 -14.94
C TYR A 152 -58.10 7.50 -15.60
N GLN A 153 -58.18 6.71 -16.67
CA GLN A 153 -59.45 6.39 -17.33
C GLN A 153 -60.39 5.57 -16.44
N LYS A 154 -59.86 4.58 -15.70
CA LYS A 154 -60.64 3.81 -14.72
C LYS A 154 -61.14 4.70 -13.57
N ASN A 155 -60.27 5.54 -12.99
CA ASN A 155 -60.63 6.45 -11.91
C ASN A 155 -61.66 7.49 -12.35
N LYS A 156 -61.58 8.01 -13.58
CA LYS A 156 -62.61 8.91 -14.14
C LYS A 156 -63.98 8.23 -14.21
N ARG A 157 -64.03 6.94 -14.55
CA ARG A 157 -65.28 6.15 -14.56
C ARG A 157 -65.80 5.83 -13.15
N VAL A 158 -64.90 5.63 -12.19
CA VAL A 158 -65.24 5.37 -10.78
C VAL A 158 -65.72 6.64 -10.07
N ASN A 159 -65.07 7.78 -10.30
CA ASN A 159 -65.44 9.07 -9.72
C ASN A 159 -66.77 9.63 -10.24
N GLN A 160 -67.28 9.15 -11.38
CA GLN A 160 -68.64 9.45 -11.82
C GLN A 160 -69.74 8.68 -11.04
N LYS A 161 -69.37 7.71 -10.20
CA LYS A 161 -70.30 6.88 -9.41
C LYS A 161 -70.21 7.09 -7.90
N ILE A 162 -69.27 7.89 -7.41
CA ILE A 162 -69.10 8.12 -5.97
C ILE A 162 -69.88 9.38 -5.59
N THR A 163 -71.05 9.16 -5.00
CA THR A 163 -71.71 10.15 -4.14
C THR A 163 -70.73 10.59 -3.05
N THR A 164 -70.64 11.90 -2.87
CA THR A 164 -69.83 12.61 -1.86
C THR A 164 -69.91 11.95 -0.47
N PRO A 165 -68.77 11.63 0.18
CA PRO A 165 -68.77 11.21 1.57
C PRO A 165 -69.01 12.41 2.49
N THR A 166 -69.91 12.22 3.44
CA THR A 166 -70.25 13.16 4.51
C THR A 166 -69.07 13.38 5.45
N LYS A 167 -68.91 14.62 5.90
CA LYS A 167 -67.76 15.22 6.59
C LYS A 167 -67.61 14.80 8.08
N GLU A 168 -67.87 13.54 8.43
CA GLU A 168 -67.95 13.11 9.84
C GLU A 168 -66.88 12.11 10.29
N ASN A 169 -66.05 11.56 9.40
CA ASN A 169 -64.88 10.77 9.77
C ASN A 169 -63.65 11.31 9.03
N LEU A 170 -62.60 11.71 9.77
CA LEU A 170 -61.32 12.02 9.14
C LEU A 170 -60.82 10.75 8.43
N ASP A 171 -60.34 10.92 7.20
CA ASP A 171 -59.77 9.82 6.43
C ASP A 171 -58.59 9.21 7.22
N ILE A 172 -58.59 7.88 7.33
CA ILE A 172 -57.57 7.11 8.03
C ILE A 172 -56.20 7.39 7.43
N ASN A 173 -56.13 7.49 6.10
CA ASN A 173 -54.86 7.74 5.42
C ASN A 173 -54.32 9.12 5.77
N TYR A 174 -55.17 10.14 5.80
CA TYR A 174 -54.80 11.48 6.29
C TYR A 174 -54.29 11.41 7.73
N CYS A 175 -55.03 10.74 8.62
CA CYS A 175 -54.67 10.63 10.02
C CYS A 175 -53.30 9.96 10.24
N GLN A 176 -53.06 8.82 9.58
CA GLN A 176 -51.79 8.11 9.67
C GLN A 176 -50.64 8.91 9.07
N ALA A 177 -50.87 9.57 7.92
CA ALA A 177 -49.88 10.44 7.29
C ALA A 177 -49.50 11.63 8.18
N TYR A 178 -50.49 12.24 8.86
CA TYR A 178 -50.26 13.35 9.78
C TYR A 178 -49.34 12.95 10.94
N ILE A 179 -49.64 11.85 11.62
CA ILE A 179 -48.79 11.35 12.72
C ILE A 179 -47.41 10.92 12.21
N GLY A 180 -47.33 10.30 11.02
CA GLY A 180 -46.06 9.96 10.38
C GLY A 180 -45.20 11.20 10.12
N ARG A 181 -45.80 12.29 9.63
CA ARG A 181 -45.12 13.56 9.39
C ARG A 181 -44.67 14.25 10.68
N VAL A 182 -45.49 14.22 11.75
CA VAL A 182 -45.08 14.67 13.10
C VAL A 182 -43.84 13.91 13.57
N CYS A 183 -43.81 12.59 13.39
CA CYS A 183 -42.65 11.78 13.79
C CYS A 183 -41.38 12.16 13.02
N LEU A 184 -41.50 12.42 11.71
CA LEU A 184 -40.37 12.82 10.87
C LEU A 184 -39.83 14.19 11.28
N ILE A 185 -40.72 15.18 11.46
CA ILE A 185 -40.34 16.54 11.89
C ILE A 185 -39.71 16.51 13.28
N LEU A 186 -40.25 15.73 14.21
CA LEU A 186 -39.63 15.56 15.53
C LEU A 186 -38.18 15.09 15.41
N GLN A 187 -37.89 14.08 14.58
CA GLN A 187 -36.53 13.58 14.40
C GLN A 187 -35.60 14.62 13.78
N ALA A 188 -36.08 15.38 12.80
CA ALA A 188 -35.33 16.50 12.21
C ALA A 188 -35.02 17.60 13.24
N ILE A 189 -36.00 18.00 14.05
CA ILE A 189 -35.80 18.99 15.12
C ILE A 189 -34.81 18.47 16.16
N MET A 190 -34.92 17.19 16.55
CA MET A 190 -33.99 16.58 17.50
C MET A 190 -32.56 16.62 16.95
N TYR A 191 -32.37 16.31 15.66
CA TYR A 191 -31.06 16.42 15.02
C TYR A 191 -30.56 17.87 15.04
N HIS A 192 -31.39 18.83 14.60
CA HIS A 192 -31.02 20.24 14.57
C HIS A 192 -30.61 20.79 15.94
N ILE A 193 -31.26 20.38 17.03
CA ILE A 193 -30.87 20.77 18.40
C ILE A 193 -29.47 20.26 18.76
N VAL A 194 -29.14 19.04 18.34
CA VAL A 194 -27.91 18.36 18.75
C VAL A 194 -26.72 18.71 17.84
N LEU A 195 -26.98 18.86 16.54
CA LEU A 195 -26.01 19.10 15.46
C LEU A 195 -26.54 20.19 14.51
N PRO A 196 -26.67 21.45 14.96
CA PRO A 196 -27.26 22.54 14.19
C PRO A 196 -26.45 22.86 12.94
N ASP A 197 -25.11 22.84 13.04
CA ASP A 197 -24.23 23.19 11.93
C ASP A 197 -24.20 22.12 10.83
N GLN A 198 -24.60 20.89 11.16
CA GLN A 198 -24.70 19.77 10.21
C GLN A 198 -26.14 19.56 9.69
N PHE A 199 -27.08 20.42 10.10
CA PHE A 199 -28.48 20.27 9.74
C PHE A 199 -28.79 20.74 8.31
N ALA A 200 -29.50 19.91 7.56
CA ALA A 200 -29.98 20.15 6.21
C ALA A 200 -31.49 19.92 6.15
N GLU A 201 -32.25 20.93 5.71
CA GLU A 201 -33.71 20.97 5.82
C GLU A 201 -34.41 19.84 5.03
N ASP A 202 -33.82 19.40 3.92
CA ASP A 202 -34.37 18.37 3.03
C ASP A 202 -33.94 16.93 3.41
N TYR A 203 -33.16 16.74 4.48
CA TYR A 203 -32.66 15.43 4.87
C TYR A 203 -33.61 14.67 5.81
N PRO A 204 -33.95 13.38 5.55
CA PRO A 204 -34.90 12.62 6.35
C PRO A 204 -34.28 11.99 7.61
N TYR A 205 -33.78 12.83 8.52
CA TYR A 205 -33.07 12.42 9.74
C TYR A 205 -33.78 11.35 10.57
N LYS A 206 -32.97 10.48 11.16
CA LYS A 206 -33.34 9.47 12.15
C LYS A 206 -32.56 9.69 13.44
N VAL A 207 -33.09 9.15 14.54
CA VAL A 207 -32.43 9.21 15.86
C VAL A 207 -31.05 8.54 15.82
N LYS A 208 -30.93 7.42 15.10
CA LYS A 208 -29.65 6.73 14.93
C LYS A 208 -28.60 7.62 14.25
N ASP A 209 -29.02 8.51 13.35
CA ASP A 209 -28.09 9.38 12.60
C ASP A 209 -27.45 10.40 13.56
N ILE A 210 -28.18 10.85 14.58
CA ILE A 210 -27.62 11.70 15.65
C ILE A 210 -26.47 10.98 16.37
N GLU A 211 -26.66 9.70 16.69
CA GLU A 211 -25.64 8.92 17.41
C GLU A 211 -24.46 8.56 16.50
N GLU A 212 -24.72 8.25 15.23
CA GLU A 212 -23.68 7.98 14.22
C GLU A 212 -22.82 9.25 14.01
N ASP A 213 -23.44 10.40 13.75
CA ASP A 213 -22.73 11.64 13.40
C ASP A 213 -21.99 12.28 14.58
N ILE A 214 -22.47 12.09 15.83
CA ILE A 214 -21.70 12.49 17.02
C ILE A 214 -20.37 11.72 17.13
N ASN A 215 -20.34 10.46 16.68
CA ASN A 215 -19.17 9.60 16.78
C ASN A 215 -18.30 9.62 15.53
N ASP A 216 -18.64 10.42 14.52
CA ASP A 216 -17.86 10.54 13.30
C ASP A 216 -16.73 11.55 13.48
N GLU A 217 -15.49 11.04 13.48
CA GLU A 217 -14.26 11.84 13.66
C GLU A 217 -13.96 12.75 12.45
N ASP A 218 -14.56 12.48 11.29
CA ASP A 218 -14.41 13.33 10.10
C ASP A 218 -15.42 14.50 10.10
N LEU A 219 -16.52 14.40 10.89
CA LEU A 219 -17.57 15.42 10.96
C LEU A 219 -17.37 16.44 12.08
N LEU A 220 -16.89 16.01 13.25
CA LEU A 220 -16.79 16.86 14.44
C LEU A 220 -15.41 16.77 15.08
N ASP A 221 -14.88 17.91 15.49
CA ASP A 221 -13.70 17.93 16.35
C ASP A 221 -13.99 17.48 17.80
N ASP A 222 -12.95 17.31 18.61
CA ASP A 222 -13.08 16.87 20.00
C ASP A 222 -13.96 17.78 20.85
N GLN A 223 -13.95 19.09 20.61
CA GLN A 223 -14.76 20.05 21.36
C GLN A 223 -16.22 20.00 20.91
N GLU A 224 -16.47 20.07 19.61
CA GLU A 224 -17.80 20.00 19.01
C GLU A 224 -18.51 18.70 19.39
N ARG A 225 -17.77 17.58 19.41
CA ARG A 225 -18.29 16.28 19.87
C ARG A 225 -18.74 16.30 21.33
N GLN A 226 -17.97 16.92 22.23
CA GLN A 226 -18.37 17.03 23.64
C GLN A 226 -19.61 17.91 23.83
N GLU A 227 -19.70 19.01 23.07
CA GLU A 227 -20.87 19.89 23.08
C GLU A 227 -22.12 19.20 22.50
N ALA A 228 -21.97 18.43 21.42
CA ALA A 228 -23.05 17.61 20.86
C ALA A 228 -23.51 16.50 21.82
N LEU A 229 -22.58 15.80 22.49
CA LEU A 229 -22.91 14.81 23.53
C LEU A 229 -23.71 15.41 24.68
N LYS A 230 -23.32 16.62 25.13
CA LYS A 230 -24.04 17.35 26.17
C LYS A 230 -25.45 17.72 25.71
N ARG A 231 -25.60 18.32 24.53
CA ARG A 231 -26.92 18.64 23.94
C ARG A 231 -27.79 17.39 23.77
N TRP A 232 -27.20 16.27 23.37
CA TRP A 232 -27.92 15.01 23.23
C TRP A 232 -28.41 14.47 24.59
N ALA A 233 -27.58 14.54 25.62
CA ALA A 233 -27.98 14.17 26.97
C ALA A 233 -29.11 15.06 27.51
N ASP A 234 -28.95 16.38 27.40
CA ASP A 234 -29.94 17.37 27.85
C ASP A 234 -31.27 17.21 27.09
N LEU A 235 -31.22 16.97 25.78
CA LEU A 235 -32.43 16.73 24.98
C LEU A 235 -33.13 15.45 25.41
N LYS A 236 -32.39 14.35 25.63
CA LYS A 236 -32.98 13.08 26.11
C LYS A 236 -33.65 13.24 27.47
N GLU A 237 -33.05 14.01 28.37
CA GLU A 237 -33.64 14.31 29.67
C GLU A 237 -34.93 15.13 29.54
N ASN A 238 -34.90 16.23 28.78
CA ASN A 238 -36.06 17.10 28.55
C ASN A 238 -37.24 16.36 27.92
N LEU A 239 -36.96 15.47 26.97
CA LEU A 239 -37.98 14.66 26.29
C LEU A 239 -38.44 13.46 27.11
N ARG A 240 -37.78 13.13 28.23
CA ARG A 240 -37.95 11.86 28.95
C ARG A 240 -37.84 10.68 27.97
N TRP A 241 -36.77 10.70 27.19
CA TRP A 241 -36.51 9.75 26.12
C TRP A 241 -36.45 8.33 26.65
N GLU A 242 -37.07 7.40 25.91
CA GLU A 242 -37.00 5.97 26.20
C GLU A 242 -36.62 5.24 24.91
N PRO A 243 -35.74 4.23 24.95
CA PRO A 243 -35.33 3.48 23.75
C PRO A 243 -36.51 2.85 22.98
N SER A 244 -37.63 2.60 23.66
CA SER A 244 -38.83 2.05 23.01
C SER A 244 -39.50 3.02 22.03
N ILE A 245 -39.29 4.33 22.20
CA ILE A 245 -39.90 5.38 21.37
C ILE A 245 -39.33 5.39 19.96
N GLU A 246 -38.05 5.10 19.79
CA GLU A 246 -37.42 5.02 18.46
C GLU A 246 -38.13 4.00 17.56
N LYS A 247 -38.43 2.81 18.10
CA LYS A 247 -39.18 1.77 17.38
C LYS A 247 -40.60 2.22 17.08
N THR A 248 -41.24 2.97 17.98
CA THR A 248 -42.58 3.53 17.75
C THR A 248 -42.57 4.57 16.63
N LEU A 249 -41.61 5.51 16.61
CA LEU A 249 -41.45 6.50 15.54
C LEU A 249 -41.32 5.82 14.18
N LYS A 250 -40.46 4.80 14.09
CA LYS A 250 -40.26 4.01 12.86
C LYS A 250 -41.53 3.31 12.38
N MET A 251 -42.35 2.79 13.29
CA MET A 251 -43.62 2.13 12.92
C MET A 251 -44.65 3.15 12.43
N LEU A 252 -44.83 4.26 13.14
CA LEU A 252 -45.79 5.31 12.77
C LEU A 252 -45.46 5.94 11.42
N GLN A 253 -44.17 6.12 11.10
CA GLN A 253 -43.75 6.61 9.78
C GLN A 253 -44.04 5.62 8.63
N LYS A 254 -43.95 4.31 8.89
CA LYS A 254 -44.24 3.28 7.89
C LYS A 254 -45.72 3.12 7.58
N GLU A 255 -46.57 3.42 8.57
CA GLU A 255 -48.03 3.32 8.44
C GLU A 255 -48.65 4.51 7.70
N GLY A 256 -47.89 5.58 7.47
CA GLY A 256 -48.36 6.77 6.74
C GLY A 256 -48.42 6.55 5.23
N ASN A 257 -49.50 7.04 4.61
CA ASN A 257 -49.60 7.15 3.15
C ASN A 257 -48.90 8.42 2.67
N TYR A 258 -47.75 8.28 1.99
CA TYR A 258 -46.97 9.41 1.46
C TYR A 258 -47.73 10.30 0.46
N MET A 259 -48.85 9.84 -0.10
CA MET A 259 -49.67 10.63 -1.02
C MET A 259 -50.56 11.66 -0.30
N ALA A 260 -50.83 11.47 0.99
CA ALA A 260 -51.46 12.49 1.81
C ALA A 260 -50.35 13.35 2.41
N ASN A 261 -50.15 14.55 1.85
CA ASN A 261 -49.17 15.52 2.36
C ASN A 261 -49.88 16.58 3.21
N PRO A 262 -50.11 16.35 4.51
CA PRO A 262 -50.73 17.35 5.37
C PRO A 262 -49.79 18.56 5.54
N GLU A 263 -50.22 19.71 5.05
CA GLU A 263 -49.56 21.00 5.26
C GLU A 263 -50.05 21.65 6.57
N GLY A 264 -49.21 22.51 7.16
CA GLY A 264 -49.58 23.28 8.36
C GLY A 264 -49.76 22.44 9.62
N LEU A 265 -48.68 21.77 10.06
CA LEU A 265 -48.76 20.94 11.26
C LEU A 265 -48.94 21.77 12.54
N THR A 266 -49.92 21.40 13.36
CA THR A 266 -50.20 22.00 14.67
C THR A 266 -50.37 20.91 15.73
N VAL A 267 -50.15 21.28 17.00
CA VAL A 267 -50.28 20.32 18.11
C VAL A 267 -51.74 19.91 18.29
N GLU A 268 -52.67 20.86 18.16
CA GLU A 268 -54.11 20.65 18.34
C GLU A 268 -54.65 19.65 17.30
N GLU A 269 -54.19 19.76 16.06
CA GLU A 269 -54.55 18.82 15.00
C GLU A 269 -53.92 17.45 15.21
N ALA A 270 -52.66 17.38 15.65
CA ALA A 270 -52.01 16.12 15.98
C ALA A 270 -52.76 15.38 17.10
N GLU A 271 -53.22 16.09 18.12
CA GLU A 271 -54.05 15.54 19.20
C GLU A 271 -55.39 15.04 18.69
N ARG A 272 -56.10 15.84 17.87
CA ARG A 272 -57.37 15.45 17.25
C ARG A 272 -57.25 14.20 16.40
N VAL A 273 -56.21 14.13 15.56
CA VAL A 273 -55.94 12.98 14.70
C VAL A 273 -55.58 11.74 15.52
N ALA A 274 -54.79 11.89 16.59
CA ALA A 274 -54.45 10.78 17.46
C ALA A 274 -55.68 10.21 18.18
N GLU A 275 -56.60 11.08 18.63
CA GLU A 275 -57.89 10.66 19.19
C GLU A 275 -58.72 9.88 18.17
N GLU A 276 -58.76 10.33 16.92
CA GLU A 276 -59.51 9.67 15.87
C GLU A 276 -58.94 8.29 15.53
N LEU A 277 -57.62 8.17 15.38
CA LEU A 277 -56.95 6.87 15.20
C LEU A 277 -57.21 5.92 16.38
N ASN A 278 -57.29 6.47 17.60
CA ASN A 278 -57.61 5.68 18.78
C ASN A 278 -59.07 5.20 18.78
N LYS A 279 -60.04 6.08 18.47
CA LYS A 279 -61.47 5.74 18.34
C LYS A 279 -61.69 4.63 17.32
N GLN A 280 -60.96 4.70 16.21
CA GLN A 280 -60.99 3.69 15.15
C GLN A 280 -60.15 2.44 15.46
N GLY A 281 -59.55 2.36 16.64
CA GLY A 281 -58.81 1.19 17.11
C GLY A 281 -57.50 0.93 16.37
N ARG A 282 -56.93 1.93 15.69
CA ARG A 282 -55.66 1.83 14.95
C ARG A 282 -54.43 1.91 15.85
N LEU A 283 -54.53 2.60 16.99
CA LEU A 283 -53.41 2.78 17.91
C LEU A 283 -53.35 1.66 18.97
N ARG A 284 -52.46 0.67 18.77
CA ARG A 284 -52.33 -0.49 19.68
C ARG A 284 -50.88 -0.92 19.87
N GLY A 285 -50.59 -1.61 20.97
CA GLY A 285 -49.28 -2.22 21.23
C GLY A 285 -48.13 -1.22 21.18
N ARG A 286 -47.25 -1.33 20.18
CA ARG A 286 -46.09 -0.44 20.03
C ARG A 286 -46.46 0.97 19.56
N THR A 287 -47.62 1.15 18.94
CA THR A 287 -48.17 2.44 18.48
C THR A 287 -49.40 2.84 19.29
N SER A 288 -49.51 2.41 20.56
CA SER A 288 -50.62 2.75 21.45
C SER A 288 -50.85 4.25 21.61
N TYR A 289 -52.08 4.65 21.87
CA TYR A 289 -52.47 6.06 22.04
C TYR A 289 -51.58 6.85 23.01
N GLU A 290 -51.25 6.28 24.17
CA GLU A 290 -50.36 6.93 25.15
C GLU A 290 -48.96 7.23 24.60
N LYS A 291 -48.43 6.35 23.74
CA LYS A 291 -47.13 6.56 23.09
C LYS A 291 -47.20 7.64 22.03
N VAL A 292 -48.29 7.69 21.25
CA VAL A 292 -48.53 8.76 20.27
C VAL A 292 -48.66 10.11 20.99
N LYS A 293 -49.42 10.18 22.09
CA LYS A 293 -49.49 11.39 22.92
C LYS A 293 -48.12 11.82 23.46
N LYS A 294 -47.30 10.86 23.91
CA LYS A 294 -45.93 11.14 24.36
C LYS A 294 -45.10 11.75 23.23
N ILE A 295 -45.20 11.21 22.01
CA ILE A 295 -44.50 11.74 20.83
C ILE A 295 -44.97 13.14 20.46
N ILE A 296 -46.28 13.41 20.48
CA ILE A 296 -46.82 14.76 20.22
C ILE A 296 -46.30 15.75 21.26
N LYS A 297 -46.25 15.34 22.54
CA LYS A 297 -45.67 16.15 23.60
C LYS A 297 -44.16 16.39 23.40
N MET A 298 -43.41 15.37 23.00
CA MET A 298 -41.98 15.50 22.67
C MET A 298 -41.77 16.48 21.52
N TRP A 299 -42.61 16.41 20.48
CA TRP A 299 -42.59 17.35 19.36
C TRP A 299 -42.85 18.78 19.81
N LYS A 300 -43.88 19.02 20.63
CA LYS A 300 -44.16 20.33 21.21
C LYS A 300 -42.97 20.90 21.98
N ILE A 301 -42.35 20.09 22.87
CA ILE A 301 -41.19 20.50 23.66
C ILE A 301 -40.00 20.81 22.74
N SER A 302 -39.70 19.92 21.79
CA SER A 302 -38.56 20.07 20.87
C SER A 302 -38.71 21.33 20.01
N TYR A 303 -39.93 21.65 19.56
CA TYR A 303 -40.19 22.86 18.80
C TYR A 303 -39.89 24.13 19.62
N THR A 304 -40.27 24.15 20.90
CA THR A 304 -39.91 25.26 21.81
C THR A 304 -38.40 25.36 22.05
N LEU A 305 -37.71 24.22 22.20
CA LEU A 305 -36.25 24.21 22.39
C LEU A 305 -35.52 24.70 21.14
N ALA A 306 -35.95 24.28 19.95
CA ALA A 306 -35.33 24.71 18.70
C ALA A 306 -35.49 26.21 18.42
N GLN A 307 -36.61 26.81 18.81
CA GLN A 307 -36.80 28.26 18.73
C GLN A 307 -35.89 29.09 19.65
N SER A 308 -35.26 28.45 20.63
CA SER A 308 -34.29 29.07 21.55
C SER A 308 -32.84 28.87 21.14
N LEU A 309 -32.58 28.21 20.01
CA LEU A 309 -31.24 28.09 19.44
C LEU A 309 -30.83 29.46 18.84
N PRO A 310 -29.57 29.88 19.05
CA PRO A 310 -29.06 31.18 18.60
C PRO A 310 -28.96 31.33 17.08
#